data_AF-A0A6G1S5A2-F1
#
_entry.id   AF-A0A6G1S5A2-F1
#
_cell.length_a   1.000
_cell.length_b   1.000
_cell.length_c   1.000
_cell.angle_alpha   90.00
_cell.angle_beta   90.00
_cell.angle_gamma   90.00
#
_symmetry.space_group_name_H-M   'P 1'
#
loop_
_entity.id
_entity.type
_entity.pdbx_description
1 polymer ?
#
loop_
_entity_poly.entity_id
_entity_poly.type
_entity_poly.pdbx_seq_one_letter_code
_entity_poly.pdbx_strand_id
1 'polypeptide(L)'
;MASDEMDVGVSLINKIRELEAHLEAQRQIQQTETPARLLWMSCQSLLDRLRHAPPEPIEKDPAYDLLKQYAADQNPLAISIVDSLPAEALKVGVQSEQSLSERFNKVNNVCKRVALVDSHGGGLGKYLLSYMQSMLIFDKHESFEDEIKGKKLVDPTKWTTHDILARVRYSLSNHDLEQAIRYANQLKGQPRVVARDWVKDARSHLATRQAFGALSTHAVAIAVESVMNNSPRDYQSSQD
;
A
#
# COMPACT_ATOMS: atom_id res chain seq x y z
N MET A 1 11.87 -17.11 67.78
CA MET A 1 11.53 -15.71 67.46
C MET A 1 12.62 -15.05 66.61
N ALA A 2 13.88 -14.93 67.06
CA ALA A 2 14.95 -14.32 66.24
C ALA A 2 15.26 -15.07 64.92
N SER A 3 15.10 -16.40 64.87
CA SER A 3 15.33 -17.20 63.65
C SER A 3 14.21 -17.07 62.60
N ASP A 4 13.00 -16.68 63.01
CA ASP A 4 11.81 -16.60 62.16
C ASP A 4 11.75 -15.23 61.45
N GLU A 5 12.14 -14.15 62.15
CA GLU A 5 12.31 -12.82 61.54
C GLU A 5 13.48 -12.76 60.55
N MET A 6 14.53 -13.56 60.76
CA MET A 6 15.70 -13.61 59.87
C MET A 6 15.39 -14.34 58.56
N ASP A 7 14.53 -15.36 58.58
CA ASP A 7 14.10 -16.13 57.40
C ASP A 7 13.15 -15.30 56.50
N VAL A 8 12.26 -14.51 57.12
CA VAL A 8 11.41 -13.55 56.41
C VAL A 8 12.25 -12.48 55.70
N GLY A 9 13.31 -11.98 56.33
CA GLY A 9 14.24 -11.01 55.72
C GLY A 9 14.95 -11.56 54.49
N VAL A 10 15.44 -12.80 54.54
CA VAL A 10 16.11 -13.46 53.40
C VAL A 10 15.13 -13.73 52.26
N SER A 11 13.90 -14.15 52.57
CA SER A 11 12.83 -14.34 51.59
C SER A 11 12.49 -13.05 50.83
N LEU A 12 12.37 -11.92 51.54
CA LEU A 12 12.10 -10.62 50.92
C LEU A 12 13.24 -10.16 50.01
N ILE A 13 14.49 -10.35 50.43
CA ILE A 13 15.67 -10.02 49.61
C ILE A 13 15.70 -10.83 48.32
N ASN A 14 15.38 -12.13 48.38
CA ASN A 14 15.31 -12.96 47.18
C ASN A 14 14.20 -12.50 46.23
N LYS A 15 13.03 -12.14 46.77
CA LYS A 15 11.91 -11.60 45.97
C LYS A 15 12.25 -10.27 45.29
N ILE A 16 12.98 -9.38 45.98
CA ILE A 16 13.44 -8.12 45.38
C ILE A 16 14.43 -8.39 44.24
N ARG A 17 15.38 -9.31 44.44
CA ARG A 17 16.34 -9.71 43.40
C ARG A 17 15.66 -10.34 42.19
N GLU A 18 14.64 -11.16 42.41
CA GLU A 18 13.82 -11.73 41.34
C GLU A 18 13.06 -10.64 40.57
N LEU A 19 12.47 -9.67 41.26
CA LEU A 19 11.81 -8.52 40.63
C LEU A 19 12.78 -7.65 39.82
N GLU A 20 13.97 -7.39 40.35
CA GLU A 20 15.02 -6.66 39.62
C GLU A 20 15.43 -7.41 38.35
N ALA A 21 15.66 -8.72 38.43
CA ALA A 21 15.98 -9.55 37.26
C ALA A 21 14.84 -9.56 36.22
N HIS A 22 13.59 -9.62 36.66
CA HIS A 22 12.42 -9.54 35.77
C HIS A 22 12.32 -8.17 35.08
N LEU A 23 12.58 -7.08 35.79
CA LEU A 23 12.57 -5.72 35.23
C LEU A 23 13.72 -5.50 34.24
N GLU A 24 14.91 -6.03 34.53
CA GLU A 24 16.07 -5.98 33.64
C GLU A 24 15.79 -6.75 32.33
N ALA A 25 15.21 -7.95 32.44
CA ALA A 25 14.80 -8.75 31.29
C ALA A 25 13.73 -8.05 30.45
N GLN A 26 12.71 -7.45 31.09
CA GLN A 26 11.69 -6.66 30.38
C GLN A 26 12.30 -5.43 29.68
N ARG A 27 13.24 -4.75 30.33
CA ARG A 27 13.92 -3.58 29.74
C ARG A 27 14.68 -3.98 28.47
N GLN A 28 15.41 -5.09 28.49
CA GLN A 28 16.14 -5.59 27.33
C GLN A 28 15.19 -5.95 26.17
N ILE A 29 14.09 -6.65 26.47
CA ILE A 29 13.05 -6.97 25.48
C ILE A 29 12.49 -5.68 24.85
N GLN A 30 12.09 -4.71 25.68
CA GLN A 30 11.53 -3.44 25.20
C GLN A 30 12.51 -2.63 24.35
N GLN A 31 13.81 -2.64 24.67
CA GLN A 31 14.83 -1.96 23.88
C GLN A 31 14.96 -2.56 22.46
N THR A 32 14.79 -3.88 22.33
CA THR A 32 14.82 -4.54 21.01
C THR A 32 13.54 -4.34 20.20
N GLU A 33 12.38 -4.22 20.85
CA GLU A 33 11.08 -4.09 20.18
C GLU A 33 10.72 -2.64 19.78
N THR A 34 11.14 -1.67 20.58
CA THR A 34 10.81 -0.24 20.39
C THR A 34 11.11 0.29 18.97
N PRO A 35 12.28 0.03 18.35
CA PRO A 35 12.58 0.61 17.05
C PRO A 35 11.74 -0.04 15.93
N ALA A 36 11.48 -1.36 16.01
CA ALA A 36 10.57 -2.04 15.07
C ALA A 36 9.13 -1.53 15.20
N ARG A 37 8.66 -1.29 16.43
CA ARG A 37 7.32 -0.73 16.70
C ARG A 37 7.18 0.69 16.16
N LEU A 38 8.19 1.53 16.34
CA LEU A 38 8.21 2.90 15.81
C LEU A 38 8.18 2.92 14.29
N LEU A 39 8.95 2.03 13.64
CA LEU A 39 8.91 1.90 12.18
C LEU A 39 7.53 1.46 11.70
N TRP A 40 6.93 0.47 12.36
CA TRP A 40 5.59 0.00 12.02
C TRP A 40 4.56 1.14 12.15
N MET A 41 4.56 1.88 13.26
CA MET A 41 3.65 3.02 13.47
C MET A 41 3.85 4.11 12.42
N SER A 42 5.10 4.41 12.05
CA SER A 42 5.42 5.38 11.00
C SER A 42 4.89 4.94 9.64
N CYS A 43 5.06 3.66 9.28
CA CYS A 43 4.50 3.10 8.06
C CYS A 43 2.97 3.15 8.05
N GLN A 44 2.32 2.82 9.17
CA GLN A 44 0.86 2.87 9.27
C GLN A 44 0.33 4.29 9.14
N SER A 45 0.99 5.27 9.76
CA SER A 45 0.65 6.69 9.62
C SER A 45 0.75 7.16 8.16
N LEU A 46 1.82 6.76 7.45
CA LEU A 46 2.00 7.07 6.03
C LEU A 46 0.97 6.38 5.13
N LEU A 47 0.62 5.12 5.44
CA LEU A 47 -0.43 4.38 4.72
C LEU A 47 -1.83 4.95 4.95
N ASP A 48 -2.10 5.50 6.13
CA ASP A 48 -3.36 6.17 6.44
C ASP A 48 -3.44 7.53 5.74
N ARG A 49 -2.35 8.30 5.77
CA ARG A 49 -2.20 9.53 4.99
C ARG A 49 -2.46 9.26 3.51
N LEU A 50 -1.89 8.20 2.95
CA LEU A 50 -2.06 7.84 1.54
C LEU A 50 -3.53 7.59 1.15
N ARG A 51 -4.37 7.15 2.10
CA ARG A 51 -5.79 6.89 1.87
C ARG A 51 -6.64 8.15 1.92
N HIS A 52 -6.36 9.06 2.85
CA HIS A 52 -7.28 10.15 3.20
C HIS A 52 -6.74 11.55 2.94
N ALA A 53 -5.43 11.74 2.89
CA ALA A 53 -4.82 13.06 2.83
C ALA A 53 -4.71 13.58 1.39
N PRO A 54 -4.67 14.92 1.23
CA PRO A 54 -4.33 15.52 -0.05
C PRO A 54 -2.90 15.14 -0.49
N PRO A 55 -2.60 15.25 -1.79
CA PRO A 55 -1.26 14.97 -2.33
C PRO A 55 -0.26 16.00 -1.78
N GLU A 56 0.46 15.61 -0.73
CA GLU A 56 1.56 16.37 -0.16
C GLU A 56 2.88 15.61 -0.35
N PRO A 57 4.01 16.32 -0.54
CA PRO A 57 5.32 15.69 -0.67
C PRO A 57 5.63 14.83 0.56
N ILE A 58 5.90 13.53 0.32
CA ILE A 58 6.21 12.58 1.39
C ILE A 58 7.50 12.97 2.13
N GLU A 59 8.44 13.63 1.44
CA GLU A 59 9.68 14.12 2.04
C GLU A 59 9.47 15.10 3.21
N LYS A 60 8.32 15.75 3.29
CA LYS A 60 8.02 16.70 4.37
C LYS A 60 7.39 16.04 5.60
N ASP A 61 7.07 14.75 5.52
CA ASP A 61 6.44 14.03 6.62
C ASP A 61 7.52 13.60 7.64
N PRO A 62 7.38 13.96 8.94
CA PRO A 62 8.29 13.47 9.98
C PRO A 62 8.38 11.93 10.05
N ALA A 63 7.31 11.22 9.65
CA ALA A 63 7.33 9.76 9.59
C ALA A 63 8.32 9.23 8.54
N TYR A 64 8.54 9.96 7.45
CA TYR A 64 9.51 9.56 6.43
C TYR A 64 10.97 9.77 6.89
N ASP A 65 11.24 10.80 7.69
CA ASP A 65 12.56 11.01 8.30
C ASP A 65 12.93 9.88 9.27
N LEU A 66 11.96 9.41 10.06
CA LEU A 66 12.14 8.24 10.93
C LEU A 66 12.43 6.96 10.14
N LEU A 67 11.77 6.78 8.99
CA LEU A 67 12.07 5.65 8.09
C LEU A 67 13.49 5.73 7.53
N LYS A 68 13.95 6.93 7.15
CA LYS A 68 15.33 7.13 6.67
C LYS A 68 16.36 6.84 7.74
N GLN A 69 16.14 7.30 8.97
CA GLN A 69 17.03 7.01 10.10
C GLN A 69 17.12 5.50 10.35
N TYR A 70 15.98 4.81 10.41
CA TYR A 70 15.97 3.36 10.59
C TYR A 70 16.58 2.59 9.41
N ALA A 71 16.36 3.05 8.17
CA ALA A 71 16.97 2.45 7.00
C ALA A 71 18.51 2.59 7.00
N ALA A 72 19.03 3.71 7.49
CA ALA A 72 20.47 3.93 7.64
C ALA A 72 21.09 3.04 8.71
N ASP A 73 20.32 2.70 9.75
CA ASP A 73 20.91 2.10 10.95
C ASP A 73 21.17 0.60 10.85
N GLN A 74 20.45 -0.23 10.05
CA GLN A 74 20.82 -1.68 9.98
C GLN A 74 20.12 -2.63 8.97
N ASN A 75 19.35 -2.20 7.97
CA ASN A 75 18.65 -3.16 7.08
C ASN A 75 18.84 -2.91 5.56
N PRO A 76 19.60 -3.76 4.83
CA PRO A 76 19.78 -3.62 3.39
C PRO A 76 18.46 -3.70 2.61
N LEU A 77 17.49 -4.46 3.14
CA LEU A 77 16.13 -4.53 2.57
C LEU A 77 15.37 -3.22 2.72
N ALA A 78 15.47 -2.55 3.87
CA ALA A 78 14.80 -1.27 4.11
C ALA A 78 15.35 -0.18 3.18
N ILE A 79 16.67 -0.13 2.98
CA ILE A 79 17.33 0.78 2.03
C ILE A 79 16.81 0.54 0.61
N SER A 80 16.83 -0.72 0.15
CA SER A 80 16.35 -1.06 -1.19
C SER A 80 14.87 -0.68 -1.40
N ILE A 81 14.02 -0.80 -0.38
CA ILE A 81 12.61 -0.43 -0.47
C ILE A 81 12.46 1.10 -0.51
N VAL A 82 13.20 1.84 0.31
CA VAL A 82 13.18 3.32 0.30
C VAL A 82 13.69 3.86 -1.05
N ASP A 83 14.74 3.26 -1.62
CA ASP A 83 15.28 3.63 -2.94
C ASP A 83 14.33 3.28 -4.10
N SER A 84 13.48 2.27 -3.91
CA SER A 84 12.47 1.89 -4.91
C SER A 84 11.28 2.84 -4.99
N LEU A 85 11.16 3.78 -4.05
CA LEU A 85 10.06 4.74 -4.03
C LEU A 85 10.11 5.65 -5.27
N PRO A 86 8.96 5.88 -5.95
CA PRO A 86 8.94 6.75 -7.11
C PRO A 86 9.24 8.20 -6.71
N ALA A 87 10.15 8.86 -7.42
CA ALA A 87 10.55 10.25 -7.15
C ALA A 87 9.36 11.25 -7.22
N GLU A 88 8.30 10.89 -7.96
CA GLU A 88 7.05 11.66 -8.04
C GLU A 88 6.31 11.68 -6.70
N ALA A 89 6.28 10.54 -5.99
CA ALA A 89 5.69 10.44 -4.66
C ALA A 89 6.44 11.29 -3.63
N LEU A 90 7.76 11.36 -3.77
CA LEU A 90 8.63 12.11 -2.86
C LEU A 90 8.44 13.63 -3.02
N LYS A 91 8.46 14.13 -4.26
CA LYS A 91 8.49 15.59 -4.55
C LYS A 91 7.12 16.25 -4.69
N VAL A 92 6.18 15.57 -5.32
CA VAL A 92 4.85 16.13 -5.65
C VAL A 92 3.79 15.63 -4.68
N GLY A 93 4.03 14.47 -4.07
CA GLY A 93 3.03 13.78 -3.28
C GLY A 93 2.17 12.86 -4.12
N VAL A 94 1.49 11.94 -3.44
CA VAL A 94 0.70 10.91 -4.09
C VAL A 94 -0.78 11.24 -3.96
N GLN A 95 -1.51 11.11 -5.08
CA GLN A 95 -2.96 11.27 -5.09
C GLN A 95 -3.63 10.18 -4.28
N SER A 96 -4.63 10.52 -3.47
CA SER A 96 -5.44 9.51 -2.77
C SER A 96 -6.24 8.65 -3.75
N GLU A 97 -6.62 7.45 -3.34
CA GLU A 97 -7.41 6.53 -4.18
C GLU A 97 -8.75 7.16 -4.59
N GLN A 98 -9.37 7.91 -3.69
CA GLN A 98 -10.60 8.66 -3.96
C GLN A 98 -10.38 9.73 -5.03
N SER A 99 -9.30 10.52 -4.92
CA SER A 99 -8.97 11.55 -5.92
C SER A 99 -8.65 10.94 -7.28
N LEU A 100 -7.96 9.80 -7.32
CA LEU A 100 -7.70 9.04 -8.54
C LEU A 100 -8.99 8.56 -9.20
N SER A 101 -9.97 8.11 -8.41
CA SER A 101 -11.28 7.68 -8.91
C SER A 101 -12.09 8.85 -9.47
N GLU A 102 -12.14 9.99 -8.78
CA GLU A 102 -12.79 11.21 -9.25
C GLU A 102 -12.17 11.74 -10.54
N ARG A 103 -10.84 11.77 -10.61
CA ARG A 103 -10.12 12.16 -11.82
C ARG A 103 -10.35 11.17 -12.95
N PHE A 104 -10.47 9.87 -12.66
CA PHE A 104 -10.78 8.88 -13.67
C PHE A 104 -12.13 9.16 -14.34
N ASN A 105 -13.14 9.65 -13.62
CA ASN A 105 -14.41 10.03 -14.26
C ASN A 105 -14.24 11.10 -15.34
N LYS A 106 -13.35 12.08 -15.12
CA LYS A 106 -13.01 13.10 -16.13
C LYS A 106 -12.28 12.47 -17.32
N VAL A 107 -11.28 11.62 -17.04
CA VAL A 107 -10.50 10.90 -18.07
C VAL A 107 -11.42 10.02 -18.91
N ASN A 108 -12.31 9.26 -18.28
CA ASN A 108 -13.32 8.42 -18.91
C ASN A 108 -14.18 9.20 -19.90
N ASN A 109 -14.70 10.38 -19.50
CA ASN A 109 -15.50 11.21 -20.40
C ASN A 109 -14.69 11.68 -21.62
N VAL A 110 -13.43 12.05 -21.44
CA VAL A 110 -12.55 12.43 -22.56
C VAL A 110 -12.24 11.23 -23.45
N CYS A 111 -11.92 10.07 -22.86
CA CYS A 111 -11.64 8.83 -23.59
C CYS A 111 -12.85 8.36 -24.41
N LYS A 112 -14.07 8.47 -23.89
CA LYS A 112 -15.30 8.17 -24.64
C LYS A 112 -15.46 9.08 -25.87
N ARG A 113 -15.10 10.37 -25.75
CA ARG A 113 -15.17 11.33 -26.86
C ARG A 113 -14.14 11.07 -27.95
N VAL A 114 -13.03 10.41 -27.64
CA VAL A 114 -11.95 10.08 -28.60
C VAL A 114 -11.90 8.58 -28.96
N ALA A 115 -12.91 7.80 -28.59
CA ALA A 115 -12.92 6.35 -28.72
C ALA A 115 -12.89 5.84 -30.18
N LEU A 116 -13.45 6.58 -31.15
CA LEU A 116 -13.41 6.26 -32.59
C LEU A 116 -12.26 6.94 -33.33
N VAL A 117 -11.40 7.68 -32.62
CA VAL A 117 -10.28 8.38 -33.24
C VAL A 117 -9.09 7.43 -33.30
N ASP A 118 -8.91 6.83 -34.47
CA ASP A 118 -7.76 5.97 -34.77
C ASP A 118 -6.42 6.73 -34.61
N SER A 119 -5.35 6.00 -34.31
CA SER A 119 -3.99 6.54 -34.11
C SER A 119 -3.39 7.29 -35.31
N HIS A 120 -4.04 7.24 -36.47
CA HIS A 120 -3.58 7.89 -37.71
C HIS A 120 -4.17 9.27 -37.96
N GLY A 121 -4.89 9.86 -37.00
CA GLY A 121 -5.48 11.19 -37.17
C GLY A 121 -6.63 11.16 -38.15
N GLY A 122 -7.82 10.82 -37.66
CA GLY A 122 -9.04 10.98 -38.44
C GLY A 122 -9.33 12.44 -38.75
N GLY A 123 -9.86 12.75 -39.94
CA GLY A 123 -10.39 14.09 -40.22
C GLY A 123 -11.42 14.53 -39.19
N LEU A 124 -11.65 15.84 -39.05
CA LEU A 124 -12.56 16.44 -38.05
C LEU A 124 -13.94 15.76 -37.96
N GLY A 125 -14.45 15.22 -39.08
CA GLY A 125 -15.68 14.42 -39.12
C GLY A 125 -15.66 13.15 -38.25
N LYS A 126 -14.53 12.45 -38.15
CA LYS A 126 -14.38 11.28 -37.26
C LYS A 126 -14.44 11.68 -35.79
N TYR A 127 -13.90 12.83 -35.43
CA TYR A 127 -14.04 13.38 -34.06
C TYR A 127 -15.50 13.74 -33.74
N LEU A 128 -16.22 14.35 -34.69
CA LEU A 128 -17.65 14.66 -34.52
C LEU A 128 -18.50 13.39 -34.39
N LEU A 129 -18.23 12.37 -35.20
CA LEU A 129 -18.87 11.04 -35.11
C LEU A 129 -18.57 10.36 -33.77
N SER A 130 -17.31 10.41 -33.29
CA SER A 130 -16.93 9.91 -31.96
C SER A 130 -17.67 10.63 -30.84
N TYR A 131 -17.84 11.94 -30.97
CA TYR A 131 -18.61 12.74 -30.02
C TYR A 131 -20.09 12.35 -30.01
N MET A 132 -20.72 12.22 -31.19
CA MET A 132 -22.12 11.80 -31.32
C MET A 132 -22.35 10.36 -30.81
N GLN A 133 -21.45 9.42 -31.14
CA GLN A 133 -21.53 8.05 -30.65
C GLN A 133 -21.41 7.99 -29.12
N SER A 134 -20.49 8.77 -28.53
CA SER A 134 -20.30 8.83 -27.08
C SER A 134 -21.54 9.33 -26.33
N MET A 135 -22.42 10.09 -26.99
CA MET A 135 -23.68 10.59 -26.43
C MET A 135 -24.83 9.57 -26.54
N LEU A 136 -24.76 8.62 -27.49
CA LEU A 136 -25.81 7.63 -27.76
C LEU A 136 -25.54 6.26 -27.14
N ILE A 137 -24.30 5.93 -26.80
CA ILE A 137 -23.97 4.66 -26.13
C ILE A 137 -24.33 4.75 -24.65
N PHE A 138 -25.42 4.10 -24.28
CA PHE A 138 -25.73 3.77 -22.89
C PHE A 138 -24.75 2.71 -22.40
N ASP A 139 -24.11 2.94 -21.25
CA ASP A 139 -23.21 1.98 -20.60
C ASP A 139 -23.99 0.70 -20.28
N LYS A 140 -23.93 -0.30 -21.16
CA LYS A 140 -24.59 -1.58 -20.94
C LYS A 140 -23.86 -2.28 -19.80
N HIS A 141 -24.52 -2.37 -18.66
CA HIS A 141 -24.05 -2.99 -17.42
C HIS A 141 -24.02 -4.53 -17.55
N GLU A 142 -23.40 -5.06 -18.61
CA GLU A 142 -23.25 -6.50 -18.75
C GLU A 142 -22.31 -7.02 -17.66
N SER A 143 -22.85 -7.91 -16.83
CA SER A 143 -22.27 -8.65 -15.71
C SER A 143 -20.74 -8.79 -15.70
N PHE A 144 -20.03 -7.73 -15.32
CA PHE A 144 -18.57 -7.74 -15.11
C PHE A 144 -18.16 -8.62 -13.91
N GLU A 145 -19.12 -8.94 -13.02
CA GLU A 145 -18.93 -9.80 -11.86
C GLU A 145 -18.47 -11.22 -12.19
N ASP A 146 -19.00 -11.83 -13.25
CA ASP A 146 -18.67 -13.22 -13.61
C ASP A 146 -17.30 -13.34 -14.30
N GLU A 147 -16.84 -12.27 -14.96
CA GLU A 147 -15.50 -12.23 -15.59
C GLU A 147 -14.39 -12.04 -14.56
N ILE A 148 -14.60 -11.15 -13.58
CA ILE A 148 -13.62 -10.85 -12.53
C ILE A 148 -13.53 -11.98 -11.50
N LYS A 149 -14.63 -12.72 -11.27
CA LYS A 149 -14.63 -13.96 -10.47
C LYS A 149 -14.08 -15.18 -11.24
N GLY A 150 -13.56 -14.99 -12.46
CA GLY A 150 -12.91 -16.05 -13.24
C GLY A 150 -13.85 -17.10 -13.83
N LYS A 151 -15.16 -16.84 -13.88
CA LYS A 151 -16.15 -17.79 -14.43
C LYS A 151 -16.27 -17.75 -15.96
N LYS A 152 -15.71 -16.73 -16.61
CA LYS A 152 -15.78 -16.54 -18.06
C LYS A 152 -14.41 -16.25 -18.65
N LEU A 153 -14.00 -17.05 -19.63
CA LEU A 153 -12.84 -16.77 -20.48
C LEU A 153 -13.21 -15.62 -21.42
N VAL A 154 -12.51 -14.51 -21.31
CA VAL A 154 -12.77 -13.31 -22.12
C VAL A 154 -11.55 -13.04 -22.98
N ASP A 155 -11.74 -12.99 -24.29
CA ASP A 155 -10.70 -12.64 -25.25
C ASP A 155 -10.39 -11.14 -25.16
N PRO A 156 -9.18 -10.72 -24.75
CA PRO A 156 -8.82 -9.30 -24.66
C PRO A 156 -8.78 -8.57 -26.01
N THR A 157 -8.87 -9.32 -27.11
CA THR A 157 -8.76 -8.84 -28.49
C THR A 157 -10.08 -8.29 -29.03
N LYS A 158 -11.23 -8.64 -28.43
CA LYS A 158 -12.57 -8.22 -28.89
C LYS A 158 -13.08 -6.97 -28.16
N TRP A 159 -12.36 -6.47 -27.16
CA TRP A 159 -12.82 -5.35 -26.35
C TRP A 159 -12.80 -4.03 -27.10
N THR A 160 -13.94 -3.34 -27.10
CA THR A 160 -13.99 -1.95 -27.53
C THR A 160 -13.44 -1.02 -26.44
N THR A 161 -13.05 0.20 -26.80
CA THR A 161 -12.62 1.22 -25.83
C THR A 161 -13.65 1.44 -24.73
N HIS A 162 -14.94 1.43 -25.06
CA HIS A 162 -16.03 1.60 -24.08
C HIS A 162 -16.11 0.43 -23.10
N ASP A 163 -15.94 -0.80 -23.59
CA ASP A 163 -15.92 -2.01 -22.77
C ASP A 163 -14.76 -2.01 -21.76
N ILE A 164 -13.59 -1.53 -22.19
CA ILE A 164 -12.42 -1.38 -21.33
C ILE A 164 -12.66 -0.31 -20.27
N LEU A 165 -13.17 0.86 -20.66
CA LEU A 165 -13.48 1.95 -19.73
C LEU A 165 -14.52 1.55 -18.69
N ALA A 166 -15.56 0.79 -19.09
CA ALA A 166 -16.55 0.26 -18.16
C ALA A 166 -15.92 -0.68 -17.12
N ARG A 167 -15.01 -1.57 -17.54
CA ARG A 167 -14.25 -2.44 -16.62
C ARG A 167 -13.37 -1.67 -15.66
N VAL A 168 -12.68 -0.63 -16.15
CA VAL A 168 -11.87 0.23 -15.27
C VAL A 168 -12.75 0.90 -14.20
N ARG A 169 -13.91 1.46 -14.58
CA ARG A 169 -14.86 2.04 -13.62
C ARG A 169 -15.32 1.02 -12.59
N TYR A 170 -15.69 -0.16 -13.05
CA TYR A 170 -16.13 -1.25 -12.19
C TYR A 170 -15.04 -1.67 -11.19
N SER A 171 -13.80 -1.84 -11.63
CA SER A 171 -12.66 -2.15 -10.75
C SER A 171 -12.39 -1.03 -9.73
N LEU A 172 -12.49 0.24 -10.13
CA LEU A 172 -12.36 1.38 -9.22
C LEU A 172 -13.49 1.44 -8.18
N SER A 173 -14.72 1.08 -8.55
CA SER A 173 -15.84 0.96 -7.61
C SER A 173 -15.64 -0.16 -6.58
N ASN A 174 -14.86 -1.19 -6.92
CA ASN A 174 -14.52 -2.29 -6.02
C ASN A 174 -13.22 -2.08 -5.22
N HIS A 175 -12.64 -0.87 -5.24
CA HIS A 175 -11.35 -0.57 -4.61
C HIS A 175 -10.17 -1.42 -5.13
N ASP A 176 -10.29 -1.92 -6.36
CA ASP A 176 -9.23 -2.69 -7.02
C ASP A 176 -8.52 -1.82 -8.07
N LEU A 177 -7.59 -0.99 -7.57
CA LEU A 177 -6.77 -0.12 -8.40
C LEU A 177 -5.83 -0.90 -9.33
N GLU A 178 -5.38 -2.09 -8.92
CA GLU A 178 -4.47 -2.90 -9.74
C GLU A 178 -5.17 -3.38 -11.02
N GLN A 179 -6.37 -3.96 -10.89
CA GLN A 179 -7.16 -4.39 -12.05
C GLN A 179 -7.56 -3.20 -12.92
N ALA A 180 -7.92 -2.06 -12.31
CA ALA A 180 -8.20 -0.83 -13.03
C ALA A 180 -7.02 -0.40 -13.92
N ILE A 181 -5.79 -0.43 -13.40
CA ILE A 181 -4.57 -0.13 -14.17
C ILE A 181 -4.33 -1.15 -15.29
N ARG A 182 -4.54 -2.45 -15.02
CA ARG A 182 -4.39 -3.51 -16.03
C ARG A 182 -5.33 -3.30 -17.22
N TYR A 183 -6.61 -3.04 -16.97
CA TYR A 183 -7.59 -2.74 -18.02
C TYR A 183 -7.25 -1.43 -18.74
N ALA A 184 -6.88 -0.37 -18.01
CA ALA A 184 -6.51 0.90 -18.63
C ALA A 184 -5.29 0.79 -19.57
N ASN A 185 -4.33 -0.10 -19.28
CA ASN A 185 -3.18 -0.35 -20.16
C ASN A 185 -3.55 -1.04 -21.48
N GLN A 186 -4.73 -1.66 -21.57
CA GLN A 186 -5.21 -2.32 -22.78
C GLN A 186 -5.90 -1.35 -23.75
N LEU A 187 -6.11 -0.09 -23.33
CA LEU A 187 -6.60 0.97 -24.22
C LEU A 187 -5.66 1.16 -25.42
N LYS A 188 -6.23 1.43 -26.59
CA LYS A 188 -5.51 1.64 -27.85
C LYS A 188 -5.80 3.03 -28.40
N GLY A 189 -4.93 3.54 -29.28
CA GLY A 189 -5.12 4.82 -29.97
C GLY A 189 -5.07 6.04 -29.03
N GLN A 190 -5.86 7.06 -29.36
CA GLN A 190 -5.94 8.31 -28.60
C GLN A 190 -6.42 8.16 -27.14
N PRO A 191 -7.39 7.29 -26.82
CA PRO A 191 -7.78 7.01 -25.42
C PRO A 191 -6.60 6.60 -24.52
N ARG A 192 -5.63 5.85 -25.06
CA ARG A 192 -4.43 5.45 -24.32
C ARG A 192 -3.57 6.64 -23.93
N VAL A 193 -3.43 7.61 -24.82
CA VAL A 193 -2.63 8.82 -24.57
C VAL A 193 -3.25 9.66 -23.47
N VAL A 194 -4.58 9.82 -23.50
CA VAL A 194 -5.32 10.56 -22.46
C VAL A 194 -5.25 9.84 -21.11
N ALA A 195 -5.38 8.51 -21.10
CA ALA A 195 -5.33 7.72 -19.87
C ALA A 195 -3.90 7.57 -19.31
N ARG A 196 -2.85 7.78 -20.11
CA ARG A 196 -1.45 7.55 -19.72
C ARG A 196 -1.07 8.28 -18.43
N ASP A 197 -1.42 9.55 -18.34
CA ASP A 197 -1.01 10.37 -17.20
C ASP A 197 -1.75 9.92 -15.93
N TRP A 198 -3.01 9.50 -16.05
CA TRP A 198 -3.74 8.88 -14.93
C TRP A 198 -3.15 7.53 -14.52
N VAL A 199 -2.81 6.66 -15.50
CA VAL A 199 -2.17 5.36 -15.23
C VAL A 199 -0.83 5.52 -14.52
N LYS A 200 -0.06 6.54 -14.91
CA LYS A 200 1.22 6.86 -14.29
C LYS A 200 1.03 7.22 -12.81
N ASP A 201 0.12 8.12 -12.51
CA ASP A 201 -0.15 8.54 -11.13
C ASP A 201 -0.72 7.41 -10.27
N ALA A 202 -1.62 6.59 -10.84
CA ALA A 202 -2.16 5.42 -10.18
C ALA A 202 -1.08 4.36 -9.89
N ARG A 203 -0.11 4.17 -10.79
CA ARG A 203 1.04 3.27 -10.56
C ARG A 203 1.94 3.81 -9.46
N SER A 204 2.24 5.10 -9.46
CA SER A 204 3.03 5.74 -8.41
C SER A 204 2.36 5.58 -7.04
N HIS A 205 1.03 5.68 -6.98
CA HIS A 205 0.27 5.37 -5.77
C HIS A 205 0.41 3.92 -5.32
N LEU A 206 0.20 2.96 -6.22
CA LEU A 206 0.29 1.54 -5.90
C LEU A 206 1.70 1.16 -5.42
N ALA A 207 2.74 1.63 -6.11
CA ALA A 207 4.14 1.37 -5.75
C ALA A 207 4.46 1.89 -4.35
N THR A 208 4.00 3.11 -4.03
CA THR A 208 4.18 3.71 -2.70
C THR A 208 3.46 2.90 -1.61
N ARG A 209 2.22 2.49 -1.86
CA ARG A 209 1.45 1.64 -0.93
C ARG A 209 2.12 0.30 -0.69
N GLN A 210 2.64 -0.32 -1.75
CA GLN A 210 3.36 -1.60 -1.68
C GLN A 210 4.68 -1.47 -0.93
N ALA A 211 5.45 -0.41 -1.17
CA ALA A 211 6.71 -0.15 -0.47
C ALA A 211 6.49 0.01 1.04
N PHE A 212 5.55 0.85 1.46
CA PHE A 212 5.23 1.00 2.88
C PHE A 212 4.60 -0.25 3.50
N GLY A 213 3.80 -1.00 2.73
CA GLY A 213 3.30 -2.31 3.15
C GLY A 213 4.43 -3.30 3.41
N ALA A 214 5.40 -3.40 2.50
CA ALA A 214 6.57 -4.26 2.65
C ALA A 214 7.42 -3.88 3.87
N LEU A 215 7.67 -2.57 4.07
CA LEU A 215 8.37 -2.07 5.26
C LEU A 215 7.61 -2.40 6.54
N SER A 216 6.29 -2.23 6.56
CA SER A 216 5.45 -2.58 7.71
C SER A 216 5.51 -4.08 8.02
N THR A 217 5.44 -4.96 7.01
CA THR A 217 5.56 -6.40 7.20
C THR A 217 6.95 -6.79 7.69
N HIS A 218 8.00 -6.14 7.16
CA HIS A 218 9.37 -6.33 7.63
C HIS A 218 9.54 -5.92 9.09
N ALA A 219 8.96 -4.80 9.51
CA ALA A 219 8.93 -4.36 10.90
C ALA A 219 8.32 -5.42 11.84
N VAL A 220 7.19 -5.98 11.42
CA VAL A 220 6.51 -7.03 12.18
C VAL A 220 7.37 -8.29 12.25
N ALA A 221 8.03 -8.68 11.16
CA ALA A 221 8.93 -9.83 11.15
C ALA A 221 10.08 -9.66 12.16
N ILE A 222 10.72 -8.48 12.19
CA ILE A 222 11.78 -8.16 13.16
C ILE A 222 11.24 -8.21 14.60
N ALA A 223 10.06 -7.64 14.84
CA ALA A 223 9.44 -7.67 16.17
C ALA A 223 9.17 -9.12 16.62
N VAL A 224 8.64 -9.96 15.73
CA VAL A 224 8.41 -11.39 16.03
C VAL A 224 9.72 -12.13 16.28
N GLU A 225 10.76 -11.86 15.50
CA GLU A 225 12.10 -12.45 15.71
C GLU A 225 12.69 -12.06 17.07
N SER A 226 12.57 -10.78 17.47
CA SER A 226 13.03 -10.33 18.78
C SER A 226 12.29 -11.01 19.93
N VAL A 227 10.98 -11.23 19.79
CA VAL A 227 10.18 -11.95 20.78
C VAL A 227 10.57 -13.43 20.85
N MET A 228 10.79 -14.07 19.69
CA MET A 228 11.20 -15.47 19.64
C MET A 228 12.60 -15.71 20.21
N ASN A 229 13.55 -14.82 19.94
CA ASN A 229 14.91 -14.90 20.48
C ASN A 229 14.96 -14.65 21.99
N ASN A 230 14.03 -13.85 22.52
CA ASN A 230 13.95 -13.53 23.95
C ASN A 230 12.95 -14.42 24.73
N SER A 231 12.30 -15.39 24.09
CA SER A 231 11.37 -16.31 24.75
C SER A 231 12.14 -17.42 25.48
N PRO A 232 11.93 -17.62 26.80
CA PRO A 232 12.70 -18.58 27.59
C PRO A 232 12.40 -20.02 27.15
N ARG A 233 13.34 -20.65 26.44
CA ARG A 233 13.30 -22.09 26.10
C ARG A 233 13.66 -23.03 27.26
N ASP A 234 13.91 -22.53 28.46
CA ASP A 234 14.54 -23.31 29.55
C ASP A 234 13.61 -23.82 30.66
N TYR A 235 12.27 -23.81 30.48
CA TYR A 235 11.37 -24.36 31.50
C TYR A 235 11.03 -25.86 31.35
N GLN A 236 11.67 -26.59 30.43
CA GLN A 236 11.42 -28.04 30.26
C GLN A 236 12.57 -28.96 30.70
N SER A 237 13.67 -28.44 31.27
CA SER A 237 14.79 -29.25 31.75
C SER A 237 15.03 -29.17 33.27
N SER A 238 14.00 -28.84 34.06
CA SER A 238 14.12 -28.83 35.53
C SER A 238 12.92 -29.47 36.25
N GLN A 239 12.24 -30.40 35.57
CA GLN A 239 11.42 -31.43 36.24
C GLN A 239 11.97 -32.80 35.90
N ASP A 240 13.22 -33.04 36.31
CA ASP A 240 13.69 -34.36 36.73
C ASP A 240 13.77 -34.37 38.27
#